data_AF-A0A2V8T0T6-F1
#
_entry.id   AF-A0A2V8T0T6-F1
#
_cell.length_a   1.000
_cell.length_b   1.000
_cell.length_c   1.000
_cell.angle_alpha   90.00
_cell.angle_beta   90.00
_cell.angle_gamma   90.00
#
_symmetry.space_group_name_H-M   'P 1'
#
loop_
_entity.id
_entity.type
_entity.pdbx_description
1 polymer ?
#
loop_
_entity_poly.entity_id
_entity_poly.type
_entity_poly.pdbx_seq_one_letter_code
_entity_poly.pdbx_strand_id
1 'polypeptide(L)'
;GLEPACIKACPTGCLHFGTKSEMTELAEARATQLRQQSGFADAGVYDPQSIGGTHVIYVLHDVKHPELYGGLPADPRIPFPYTYWKWLGKPIGLVMALLGLLAVFFHYIFTGPKRPQPEAGEEEA
;
A
#
# COMPACT_ATOMS: atom_id res chain seq x y z
N GLY A 1 -12.04 -22.91 -1.95
CA GLY A 1 -11.25 -22.79 -3.19
C GLY A 1 -10.03 -23.69 -3.09
N LEU A 2 -9.31 -23.91 -4.19
CA LEU A 2 -8.02 -24.61 -4.17
C LEU A 2 -6.93 -23.73 -3.57
N GLU A 3 -5.88 -24.35 -3.03
CA GLU A 3 -4.70 -23.65 -2.54
C GLU A 3 -3.80 -23.11 -3.68
N PRO A 4 -2.93 -22.12 -3.41
CA PRO A 4 -1.98 -21.60 -4.39
C PRO A 4 -1.00 -22.67 -4.90
N ALA A 5 -0.62 -22.56 -6.18
CA ALA A 5 0.26 -23.53 -6.84
C ALA A 5 1.61 -23.72 -6.13
N CYS A 6 2.24 -22.65 -5.65
CA CYS A 6 3.51 -22.72 -4.94
C CYS A 6 3.41 -23.52 -3.63
N ILE A 7 2.26 -23.47 -2.97
CA ILE A 7 1.99 -24.17 -1.71
C ILE A 7 1.82 -25.66 -2.00
N LYS A 8 0.97 -26.00 -2.98
CA LYS A 8 0.78 -27.37 -3.45
C LYS A 8 2.07 -28.02 -3.95
N ALA A 9 2.97 -27.23 -4.55
CA ALA A 9 4.23 -27.72 -5.12
C ALA A 9 5.34 -27.91 -4.08
N CYS A 10 5.20 -27.42 -2.84
CA CYS A 10 6.27 -27.44 -1.86
C CYS A 10 6.55 -28.88 -1.37
N PRO A 11 7.69 -29.50 -1.73
CA PRO A 11 7.93 -30.92 -1.46
C PRO A 11 8.18 -31.22 0.02
N THR A 12 8.69 -30.24 0.77
CA THR A 12 9.02 -30.36 2.19
C THR A 12 7.88 -29.90 3.10
N GLY A 13 6.79 -29.37 2.54
CA GLY A 13 5.70 -28.78 3.32
C GLY A 13 6.12 -27.55 4.12
N CYS A 14 7.09 -26.76 3.65
CA CYS A 14 7.50 -25.52 4.31
C CYS A 14 6.52 -24.36 4.09
N LEU A 15 5.64 -24.45 3.08
CA LEU A 15 4.62 -23.46 2.79
C LEU A 15 3.27 -24.01 3.23
N HIS A 16 2.52 -23.21 3.99
CA HIS A 16 1.19 -23.55 4.47
C HIS A 16 0.19 -22.47 4.04
N PHE A 17 -1.08 -22.87 3.85
CA PHE A 17 -2.17 -21.99 3.47
C PHE A 17 -3.37 -22.20 4.39
N GLY A 18 -4.02 -21.11 4.77
CA GLY A 18 -5.20 -21.14 5.63
C GLY A 18 -5.67 -19.73 5.98
N THR A 19 -6.50 -19.63 7.00
CA THR A 19 -6.87 -18.31 7.53
C THR A 19 -5.69 -17.66 8.25
N LYS A 20 -5.67 -16.32 8.32
CA LYS A 20 -4.56 -15.60 8.98
C LYS A 20 -4.37 -16.05 10.43
N SER A 21 -5.44 -16.23 11.19
CA SER A 21 -5.39 -16.68 12.59
C SER A 21 -4.75 -18.07 12.73
N GLU A 22 -5.17 -19.04 11.91
CA GLU A 22 -4.61 -20.40 11.94
C GLU A 22 -3.13 -20.41 11.55
N MET A 23 -2.76 -19.62 10.53
CA MET A 23 -1.37 -19.54 10.09
C MET A 23 -0.48 -18.85 11.12
N THR A 24 -0.97 -17.81 11.81
CA THR A 24 -0.23 -17.17 12.90
C THR A 24 -0.02 -18.14 14.07
N GLU A 25 -1.04 -18.90 14.46
CA GLU A 25 -0.92 -19.92 15.51
C GLU A 25 0.09 -21.02 15.12
N LEU A 26 -0.01 -21.53 13.90
CA LEU A 26 0.93 -22.51 13.36
C LEU A 26 2.38 -21.97 13.32
N ALA A 27 2.54 -20.72 12.90
CA ALA A 27 3.85 -20.06 12.84
C ALA A 27 4.47 -19.92 14.24
N GLU A 28 3.69 -19.52 15.24
CA GLU A 28 4.16 -19.40 16.62
C GLU A 28 4.50 -20.75 17.26
N ALA A 29 3.71 -21.79 16.97
CA ALA A 29 4.02 -23.15 17.38
C ALA A 29 5.37 -23.60 16.78
N ARG A 30 5.60 -23.32 15.49
CA ARG A 30 6.87 -23.63 14.83
C ARG A 30 8.04 -22.82 15.38
N ALA A 31 7.86 -21.52 15.62
CA ALA A 31 8.89 -20.68 16.23
C ALA A 31 9.27 -21.18 17.64
N THR A 32 8.26 -21.57 18.43
CA THR A 32 8.47 -22.19 19.75
C THR A 32 9.27 -23.49 19.64
N GLN A 33 8.91 -24.34 18.68
CA GLN A 33 9.66 -25.57 18.41
C GLN A 33 11.14 -25.28 18.05
N LEU A 34 11.40 -24.28 17.21
CA LEU A 34 12.78 -23.91 16.82
C LEU A 34 13.60 -23.44 18.03
N ARG A 35 13.01 -22.62 18.91
CA ARG A 35 13.65 -22.17 20.15
C ARG A 35 13.97 -23.33 21.08
N GLN A 36 13.03 -24.26 21.24
CA GLN A 36 13.14 -25.34 22.23
C GLN A 36 13.96 -26.54 21.76
N GLN A 37 13.83 -26.92 20.49
CA GLN A 37 14.37 -28.19 19.97
C GLN A 37 15.56 -28.01 19.04
N SER A 38 15.63 -26.89 18.33
CA SER A 38 16.65 -26.68 17.28
C SER A 38 17.76 -25.71 17.70
N GLY A 39 17.68 -25.12 18.90
CA GLY A 39 18.72 -24.24 19.45
C GLY A 39 18.72 -22.82 18.89
N PHE A 40 17.69 -22.43 18.12
CA PHE A 40 17.56 -21.07 17.59
C PHE A 40 16.85 -20.17 18.59
N ALA A 41 17.60 -19.60 19.55
CA ALA A 41 17.05 -18.80 20.64
C ALA A 41 16.22 -17.60 20.17
N ASP A 42 16.61 -17.00 19.04
CA ASP A 42 15.97 -15.81 18.46
C ASP A 42 14.95 -16.15 17.36
N ALA A 43 14.55 -17.42 17.22
CA ALA A 43 13.53 -17.78 16.25
C ALA A 43 12.18 -17.13 16.58
N GLY A 44 11.47 -16.68 15.54
CA GLY A 44 10.24 -15.91 15.71
C GLY A 44 9.43 -15.79 14.43
N VAL A 45 8.22 -15.25 14.56
CA VAL A 45 7.32 -15.00 13.44
C VAL A 45 7.52 -13.56 12.95
N TYR A 46 7.74 -13.40 11.66
CA TYR A 46 7.82 -12.12 10.99
C TYR A 46 6.46 -11.78 10.37
N ASP A 47 5.68 -10.96 11.10
CA ASP A 47 4.42 -10.32 10.68
C ASP A 47 4.44 -8.83 11.12
N PRO A 48 5.05 -7.93 10.32
CA PRO A 48 5.36 -6.57 10.76
C PRO A 48 4.10 -5.73 10.99
N GLN A 49 3.82 -5.41 12.26
CA GLN A 49 2.64 -4.62 12.66
C GLN A 49 2.72 -3.15 12.24
N SER A 50 3.93 -2.64 11.95
CA SER A 50 4.17 -1.29 11.43
C SER A 50 3.43 -0.97 10.13
N ILE A 51 3.06 -2.00 9.36
CA ILE A 51 2.25 -1.90 8.13
C ILE A 51 0.87 -2.57 8.25
N GLY A 52 0.42 -2.86 9.49
CA GLY A 52 -0.84 -3.56 9.76
C GLY A 52 -0.78 -5.08 9.56
N GLY A 53 0.43 -5.63 9.49
CA GLY A 53 0.68 -7.04 9.22
C GLY A 53 0.58 -7.42 7.74
N THR A 54 0.97 -8.64 7.45
CA THR A 54 0.99 -9.22 6.09
C THR A 54 0.04 -10.42 6.01
N HIS A 55 -0.32 -10.79 4.77
CA HIS A 55 -1.02 -12.05 4.47
C HIS A 55 -0.06 -13.19 4.09
N VAL A 56 1.24 -12.90 4.07
CA VAL A 56 2.32 -13.88 3.93
C VAL A 56 3.27 -13.62 5.08
N ILE A 57 3.33 -14.55 6.01
CA ILE A 57 4.16 -14.48 7.22
C ILE A 57 5.30 -15.49 7.10
N TYR A 58 6.42 -15.18 7.72
CA TYR A 58 7.60 -16.06 7.73
C TYR A 58 7.92 -16.50 9.15
N VAL A 59 8.43 -17.73 9.29
CA VAL A 59 9.08 -18.16 10.54
C VAL A 59 10.58 -18.10 10.29
N LEU A 60 11.27 -17.24 11.04
CA LEU A 60 12.70 -17.00 10.90
C LEU A 60 13.45 -17.68 12.04
N HIS A 61 14.70 -18.08 11.78
CA HIS A 61 15.59 -18.61 12.81
C HIS A 61 16.17 -17.50 13.68
N ASP A 62 16.31 -16.30 13.13
CA ASP A 62 16.66 -15.07 13.82
C ASP A 62 15.70 -13.96 13.37
N VAL A 63 14.73 -13.63 14.21
CA VAL A 63 13.76 -12.56 13.93
C VAL A 63 14.31 -11.17 14.23
N LYS A 64 15.45 -11.05 14.93
CA LYS A 64 16.08 -9.76 15.25
C LYS A 64 16.86 -9.20 14.07
N HIS A 65 17.34 -10.06 13.18
CA HIS A 65 18.08 -9.69 11.98
C HIS A 65 17.40 -10.25 10.72
N PRO A 66 16.17 -9.83 10.40
CA PRO A 66 15.46 -10.29 9.22
C PRO A 66 16.19 -9.94 7.91
N GLU A 67 17.06 -8.92 7.92
CA GLU A 67 17.85 -8.49 6.77
C GLU A 67 18.75 -9.60 6.22
N LEU A 68 19.16 -10.55 7.06
CA LEU A 68 19.95 -11.70 6.65
C LEU A 68 19.20 -12.62 5.68
N TYR A 69 17.87 -12.57 5.67
CA TYR A 69 17.01 -13.39 4.84
C TYR A 69 16.67 -12.68 3.52
N GLY A 70 17.70 -12.37 2.73
CA GLY A 70 17.51 -11.75 1.42
C GLY A 70 17.09 -10.28 1.48
N GLY A 71 17.48 -9.55 2.53
CA GLY A 71 17.18 -8.13 2.69
C GLY A 71 15.77 -7.83 3.18
N LEU A 72 15.16 -8.75 3.92
CA LEU A 72 13.88 -8.47 4.58
C LEU A 72 14.06 -7.29 5.57
N PRO A 73 13.24 -6.22 5.48
CA PRO A 73 13.41 -5.06 6.35
C PRO A 73 12.98 -5.37 7.80
N ALA A 74 13.72 -4.95 8.83
CA ALA A 74 13.27 -5.13 10.21
C ALA A 74 12.02 -4.32 10.59
N ASP A 75 11.90 -3.08 10.09
CA ASP A 75 10.78 -2.20 10.40
C ASP A 75 10.27 -1.51 9.12
N PRO A 76 9.55 -2.24 8.25
CA PRO A 76 8.97 -1.65 7.05
C PRO A 76 7.94 -0.58 7.46
N ARG A 77 8.00 0.60 6.84
CA ARG A 77 7.04 1.68 7.08
C ARG A 77 6.62 2.31 5.77
N ILE A 78 5.38 2.80 5.76
CA ILE A 78 4.89 3.61 4.64
C ILE A 78 5.58 4.99 4.73
N PRO A 79 6.24 5.44 3.66
CA PRO A 79 7.01 6.69 3.69
C PRO A 79 6.08 7.90 3.90
N PHE A 80 6.49 8.83 4.77
CA PHE A 80 5.70 9.99 5.15
C PHE A 80 5.20 10.85 3.97
N PRO A 81 6.02 11.16 2.94
CA PRO A 81 5.55 11.94 1.79
C PRO A 81 4.39 11.28 1.04
N TYR A 82 4.40 9.95 0.94
CA TYR A 82 3.31 9.20 0.31
C TYR A 82 2.02 9.32 1.13
N THR A 83 2.12 9.14 2.45
CA THR A 83 0.97 9.28 3.36
C THR A 83 0.37 10.67 3.26
N TYR A 84 1.20 11.73 3.30
CA TYR A 84 0.76 13.11 3.16
C TYR A 84 0.09 13.39 1.80
N TRP A 85 0.70 12.92 0.70
CA TRP A 85 0.12 13.07 -0.63
C TRP A 85 -1.26 12.42 -0.75
N LYS A 86 -1.42 11.21 -0.20
CA LYS A 86 -2.70 10.48 -0.25
C LYS A 86 -3.77 11.13 0.63
N TRP A 87 -3.40 11.54 1.83
CA TRP A 87 -4.35 12.06 2.82
C TRP A 87 -4.71 13.53 2.63
N LEU A 88 -3.79 14.35 2.15
CA LEU A 88 -4.01 15.79 2.03
C LEU A 88 -3.96 16.24 0.56
N GLY A 89 -2.90 15.87 -0.16
CA GLY A 89 -2.69 16.31 -1.54
C GLY A 89 -3.83 15.91 -2.49
N LYS A 90 -4.24 14.65 -2.47
CA LYS A 90 -5.32 14.14 -3.33
C LYS A 90 -6.69 14.78 -3.06
N PRO A 91 -7.24 14.80 -1.83
CA PRO A 91 -8.56 15.39 -1.61
C PRO A 91 -8.56 16.90 -1.89
N ILE A 92 -7.51 17.64 -1.51
CA ILE A 92 -7.39 19.05 -1.86
C ILE A 92 -7.36 19.23 -3.38
N GLY A 93 -6.57 18.43 -4.08
CA GLY A 93 -6.51 18.47 -5.55
C GLY A 93 -7.87 18.22 -6.20
N LEU A 94 -8.66 17.26 -5.68
CA LEU A 94 -10.01 16.99 -6.16
C LEU A 94 -10.97 18.17 -5.91
N VAL A 95 -10.91 18.78 -4.73
CA VAL A 95 -11.72 19.97 -4.40
C VAL A 95 -11.33 21.15 -5.30
N MET A 96 -10.03 21.40 -5.49
CA MET A 96 -9.53 22.46 -6.36
C MET A 96 -9.94 22.24 -7.82
N ALA A 97 -9.92 21.00 -8.31
CA ALA A 97 -10.38 20.68 -9.65
C ALA A 97 -11.88 20.96 -9.82
N LEU A 98 -12.70 20.57 -8.83
CA LEU A 98 -14.14 20.86 -8.83
C LEU A 98 -14.41 22.37 -8.82
N LEU A 99 -13.72 23.11 -7.95
CA LEU A 99 -13.84 24.58 -7.87
C LEU A 99 -13.40 25.25 -9.17
N GLY A 100 -12.33 24.77 -9.80
CA GLY A 100 -11.87 25.27 -11.09
C GLY A 100 -12.91 25.07 -12.20
N LEU A 101 -13.53 23.89 -12.24
CA LEU A 101 -14.61 23.60 -13.21
C LEU A 101 -15.83 24.50 -12.98
N LEU A 102 -16.25 24.68 -11.73
CA LEU A 102 -17.34 25.58 -11.38
C LEU A 102 -17.00 27.04 -11.71
N ALA A 103 -15.77 27.48 -11.44
CA ALA A 103 -15.33 28.84 -11.75
C ALA A 103 -15.39 29.12 -13.26
N VAL A 104 -14.91 28.19 -14.10
CA VAL A 104 -15.00 28.31 -15.57
C VAL A 104 -16.46 28.33 -16.02
N PHE A 105 -17.30 27.44 -15.47
CA PHE A 105 -18.73 27.37 -15.80
C PHE A 105 -19.47 28.68 -15.48
N PHE A 106 -19.30 29.20 -14.26
CA PHE A 106 -19.94 30.45 -13.86
C PHE A 106 -19.34 31.68 -14.56
N HIS A 107 -18.03 31.71 -14.80
CA HIS A 107 -17.40 32.79 -15.58
C HIS A 107 -18.01 32.88 -16.98
N TYR A 108 -18.22 31.75 -17.65
CA TYR A 108 -18.86 31.69 -18.95
C TYR A 108 -20.32 32.18 -18.91
N ILE A 109 -21.11 31.77 -17.90
CA ILE A 109 -22.51 32.19 -17.76
C ILE A 109 -22.64 33.71 -17.53
N PHE A 110 -21.83 34.28 -16.63
CA PHE A 110 -21.98 35.69 -16.23
C PHE A 110 -21.25 36.68 -17.15
N THR A 111 -20.09 36.32 -17.69
CA THR A 111 -19.28 37.22 -18.54
C THR A 111 -19.60 37.03 -20.03
N GLY A 112 -20.05 35.83 -20.40
CA GLY A 112 -20.28 35.48 -21.80
C GLY A 112 -19.00 35.30 -22.62
N PRO A 113 -19.13 34.83 -23.87
CA PRO A 113 -17.99 34.65 -24.76
C PRO A 113 -17.42 35.99 -25.22
N LYS A 114 -16.09 36.11 -25.25
CA LYS A 114 -15.42 37.28 -25.84
C LYS A 114 -15.61 37.25 -27.35
N ARG A 115 -16.36 38.23 -27.87
CA ARG A 115 -16.54 38.43 -29.32
C ARG A 115 -15.32 39.16 -29.91
N PRO A 116 -14.97 38.91 -31.19
CA PRO A 116 -13.96 39.71 -31.87
C PRO A 116 -14.37 41.18 -31.90
N GLN A 117 -13.39 42.10 -31.80
CA GLN A 117 -13.66 43.51 -32.05
C GLN A 117 -14.00 43.68 -33.54
N PRO A 118 -15.01 44.50 -33.90
CA PRO A 118 -15.23 44.86 -35.29
C PRO A 118 -13.96 45.55 -35.82
N GLU A 119 -13.58 45.20 -37.05
CA GLU A 119 -12.49 45.87 -37.77
C GLU A 119 -12.83 47.36 -37.86
N ALA A 120 -11.86 48.25 -37.57
CA ALA A 120 -12.06 49.69 -37.60
C ALA A 120 -12.35 50.14 -39.04
N GLY A 121 -13.62 50.17 -39.44
CA GLY A 121 -14.06 50.56 -40.77
C GLY A 121 -15.51 50.25 -41.16
N GLU A 122 -16.26 49.45 -40.39
CA GLU A 122 -17.63 49.05 -40.75
C GLU A 122 -18.75 49.82 -40.01
N GLU A 123 -18.45 50.97 -39.38
CA GLU A 123 -19.46 51.77 -38.64
C GLU A 123 -20.18 52.84 -39.49
N GLU A 124 -19.94 52.87 -40.81
CA GLU A 124 -20.69 53.73 -41.75
C GLU A 124 -21.17 52.94 -42.99
N ALA A 125 -22.34 52.29 -42.89
CA ALA A 125 -23.17 51.90 -44.05
C ALA A 125 -24.64 51.77 -43.64
#